data_AF-A0A410UGV1-F1
#
_entry.id   AF-A0A410UGV1-F1
#
_cell.length_a   1.000
_cell.length_b   1.000
_cell.length_c   1.000
_cell.angle_alpha   90.00
_cell.angle_beta   90.00
_cell.angle_gamma   90.00
#
_symmetry.space_group_name_H-M   'P 1'
#
loop_
_entity.id
_entity.type
_entity.pdbx_description
1 polymer ?
#
loop_
_entity_poly.entity_id
_entity_poly.type
_entity_poly.pdbx_seq_one_letter_code
_entity_poly.pdbx_strand_id
1 'polypeptide(L)'
;MNKVLSASLKIIGVLVLACVIAVGYFFHTFDQPMKVFEITNGNAGAFLIGETKESILARLPNEAFSPKPKPTECPVSWIEVKTMSSTQKQCLLNTNEWDVGGGIQELCPEKTDFFATIFFTGNKASKIRIRCTRPE
;
A
#
# COMPACT_ATOMS: atom_id res chain seq x y z
N MET A 1 -24.09 -22.93 50.42
CA MET A 1 -22.83 -22.21 50.15
C MET A 1 -22.31 -22.31 48.69
N ASN A 2 -23.11 -22.77 47.70
CA ASN A 2 -22.60 -22.99 46.32
C ASN A 2 -22.95 -21.90 45.29
N LYS A 3 -23.81 -20.92 45.63
CA LYS A 3 -24.22 -19.87 44.68
C LYS A 3 -23.19 -18.75 44.51
N VAL A 4 -22.41 -18.47 45.56
CA VAL A 4 -21.42 -17.38 45.54
C VAL A 4 -20.21 -17.74 44.67
N LEU A 5 -19.70 -18.98 44.76
CA LEU A 5 -18.59 -19.44 43.90
C LEU A 5 -18.93 -19.42 42.40
N SER A 6 -20.17 -19.77 42.03
CA SER A 6 -20.61 -19.78 40.64
C SER A 6 -20.72 -18.37 40.04
N ALA A 7 -21.11 -17.39 40.85
CA ALA A 7 -21.20 -16.00 40.40
C ALA A 7 -19.81 -15.38 40.16
N SER A 8 -18.85 -15.64 41.05
CA SER A 8 -17.47 -15.14 40.92
C SER A 8 -16.78 -15.67 39.67
N LEU A 9 -17.00 -16.95 39.33
CA LEU A 9 -16.40 -17.58 38.14
C LEU A 9 -16.95 -16.96 36.84
N LYS A 10 -18.23 -16.62 36.80
CA LYS A 10 -18.87 -15.97 35.64
C LYS A 10 -18.38 -14.54 35.45
N ILE A 11 -18.19 -13.79 36.54
CA ILE A 11 -17.70 -12.40 36.48
C ILE A 11 -16.25 -12.36 35.99
N ILE A 12 -15.40 -13.26 36.49
CA ILE A 12 -14.00 -13.37 36.02
C ILE A 12 -13.97 -13.78 34.55
N GLY A 13 -14.81 -14.72 34.13
CA GLY A 13 -14.92 -15.12 32.72
C GLY A 13 -15.33 -13.97 31.79
N VAL A 14 -16.27 -13.12 32.21
CA VAL A 14 -16.70 -11.93 31.43
C VAL A 14 -15.60 -10.88 31.37
N LEU A 15 -14.87 -10.64 32.46
CA LEU A 15 -13.75 -9.68 32.48
C LEU A 15 -12.58 -10.14 31.60
N VAL A 16 -12.21 -11.42 31.64
CA VAL A 16 -11.16 -11.97 30.78
C VAL A 16 -11.57 -11.88 29.31
N LEU A 17 -12.81 -12.22 28.97
CA LEU A 17 -13.31 -12.13 27.60
C LEU A 17 -13.32 -10.68 27.10
N ALA A 18 -13.74 -9.72 27.94
CA ALA A 18 -13.70 -8.30 27.61
C ALA A 18 -12.26 -7.79 27.37
N CYS A 19 -11.29 -8.22 28.19
CA CYS A 19 -9.88 -7.89 27.99
C CYS A 19 -9.32 -8.49 26.68
N VAL A 20 -9.63 -9.75 26.37
CA VAL A 20 -9.18 -10.39 25.12
C VAL A 20 -9.79 -9.70 23.89
N ILE A 21 -11.08 -9.33 23.95
CA ILE A 21 -11.73 -8.57 22.88
C ILE A 21 -11.09 -7.19 22.75
N ALA A 22 -10.83 -6.48 23.85
CA ALA A 22 -10.21 -5.15 23.82
C ALA A 22 -8.80 -5.19 23.22
N VAL A 23 -7.99 -6.19 23.60
CA VAL A 23 -6.63 -6.39 23.07
C VAL A 23 -6.68 -6.79 21.59
N GLY A 24 -7.55 -7.73 21.22
CA GLY A 24 -7.74 -8.14 19.82
C GLY A 24 -8.22 -6.99 18.93
N TYR A 25 -9.10 -6.13 19.45
CA TYR A 25 -9.55 -4.92 18.74
C TYR A 25 -8.43 -3.90 18.60
N PHE A 26 -7.60 -3.73 19.64
CA PHE A 26 -6.44 -2.84 19.60
C PHE A 26 -5.44 -3.27 18.53
N PHE A 27 -5.06 -4.56 18.48
CA PHE A 27 -4.20 -5.10 17.43
C PHE A 27 -4.82 -4.98 16.04
N HIS A 28 -6.11 -5.30 15.89
CA HIS A 28 -6.81 -5.15 14.61
C HIS A 28 -6.81 -3.70 14.11
N THR A 29 -7.00 -2.71 14.99
CA THR A 29 -6.95 -1.29 14.61
C THR A 29 -5.54 -0.73 14.40
N PHE A 30 -4.50 -1.40 14.90
CA PHE A 30 -3.11 -0.96 14.72
C PHE A 30 -2.59 -1.29 13.32
N ASP A 31 -3.00 -2.43 12.77
CA ASP A 31 -2.58 -2.91 11.44
C ASP A 31 -3.40 -2.33 10.27
N GLN A 32 -4.49 -1.62 10.54
CA GLN A 32 -5.28 -1.02 9.46
C GLN A 32 -4.60 0.24 8.92
N PRO A 33 -4.53 0.42 7.59
CA PRO A 33 -4.07 1.67 7.00
C PRO A 33 -4.94 2.83 7.52
N MET A 34 -4.30 3.92 7.93
CA MET A 34 -5.01 5.12 8.40
C MET A 34 -5.95 5.68 7.35
N LYS A 35 -5.55 5.56 6.08
CA LYS A 35 -6.38 5.94 4.94
C LYS A 35 -5.97 5.18 3.69
N VAL A 36 -6.96 4.79 2.88
CA VAL A 36 -6.74 4.24 1.55
C VAL A 36 -7.54 5.07 0.56
N PHE A 37 -6.90 5.47 -0.52
CA PHE A 37 -7.52 6.18 -1.62
C PHE A 37 -7.34 5.38 -2.90
N GLU A 38 -8.37 5.36 -3.72
CA GLU A 38 -8.29 4.86 -5.10
C GLU A 38 -8.71 5.98 -6.03
N ILE A 39 -7.80 6.35 -6.92
CA ILE A 39 -8.00 7.39 -7.93
C ILE A 39 -8.12 6.68 -9.28
N THR A 40 -9.29 6.80 -9.89
CA THR A 40 -9.62 6.16 -11.19
C THR A 40 -9.91 7.18 -12.29
N ASN A 41 -9.89 8.48 -11.97
CA ASN A 41 -10.03 9.59 -12.90
C ASN A 41 -9.18 10.77 -12.42
N GLY A 42 -8.62 11.54 -13.34
CA GLY A 42 -7.78 12.71 -13.01
C GLY A 42 -6.32 12.34 -12.73
N ASN A 43 -5.76 12.93 -11.66
CA ASN A 43 -4.34 12.80 -11.30
C ASN A 43 -4.14 12.49 -9.81
N ALA A 44 -2.99 11.89 -9.49
CA ALA A 44 -2.50 11.65 -8.14
C ALA A 44 -1.06 12.16 -8.06
N GLY A 45 -0.86 13.35 -7.49
CA GLY A 45 0.45 14.01 -7.52
C GLY A 45 0.95 14.16 -8.96
N ALA A 46 2.12 13.61 -9.24
CA ALA A 46 2.72 13.61 -10.57
C ALA A 46 2.14 12.57 -11.54
N PHE A 47 1.18 11.73 -11.16
CA PHE A 47 0.70 10.61 -11.98
C PHE A 47 -0.69 10.88 -12.57
N LEU A 48 -0.89 10.53 -13.85
CA LEU A 48 -2.13 10.79 -14.58
C LEU A 48 -2.81 9.48 -14.96
N ILE A 49 -4.12 9.39 -14.72
CA ILE A 49 -4.91 8.26 -15.22
C ILE A 49 -5.04 8.36 -16.74
N GLY A 50 -4.90 7.22 -17.43
CA GLY A 50 -4.92 7.10 -18.89
C GLY A 50 -3.55 7.22 -19.56
N GLU A 51 -2.52 7.63 -18.82
CA GLU A 51 -1.15 7.76 -19.32
C GLU A 51 -0.52 6.39 -19.61
N THR A 52 0.31 6.30 -20.65
CA THR A 52 1.00 5.04 -20.98
C THR A 52 2.20 4.81 -20.07
N LYS A 53 2.56 3.54 -19.87
CA LYS A 53 3.76 3.11 -19.14
C LYS A 53 5.01 3.85 -19.64
N GLU A 54 5.19 3.94 -20.96
CA GLU A 54 6.35 4.61 -21.57
C GLU A 54 6.36 6.11 -21.32
N SER A 55 5.19 6.76 -21.34
CA SER A 55 5.06 8.19 -21.06
C SER A 55 5.42 8.51 -19.60
N ILE A 56 4.94 7.68 -18.66
CA ILE A 56 5.29 7.81 -17.24
C ILE A 56 6.81 7.73 -17.06
N LEU A 57 7.45 6.71 -17.64
CA LEU A 57 8.91 6.54 -17.53
C LEU A 57 9.69 7.68 -18.23
N ALA A 58 9.18 8.23 -19.33
CA ALA A 58 9.85 9.35 -19.99
C ALA A 58 9.75 10.66 -19.19
N ARG A 59 8.59 10.91 -18.56
CA ARG A 59 8.29 12.15 -17.84
C ARG A 59 8.85 12.18 -16.43
N LEU A 60 9.02 11.01 -15.80
CA LEU A 60 9.48 10.87 -14.42
C LEU A 60 10.84 10.16 -14.35
N PRO A 61 11.91 10.74 -14.90
CA PRO A 61 13.21 10.07 -14.99
C PRO A 61 13.89 9.88 -13.63
N ASN A 62 13.53 10.66 -12.61
CA ASN A 62 14.14 10.60 -11.29
C ASN A 62 13.35 9.73 -10.29
N GLU A 63 12.24 9.14 -10.71
CA GLU A 63 11.43 8.26 -9.86
C GLU A 63 11.97 6.82 -9.89
N ALA A 64 11.61 6.06 -8.86
CA ALA A 64 11.87 4.63 -8.78
C ALA A 64 10.54 3.85 -8.75
N PHE A 65 10.52 2.74 -9.49
CA PHE A 65 9.35 1.87 -9.60
C PHE A 65 9.68 0.44 -9.26
N SER A 66 8.73 -0.27 -8.67
CA SER A 66 8.86 -1.68 -8.31
C SER A 66 7.76 -2.49 -8.99
N PRO A 67 8.09 -3.44 -9.89
CA PRO A 67 7.08 -4.23 -10.57
C PRO A 67 6.36 -5.21 -9.63
N LYS A 68 5.06 -5.37 -9.81
CA LYS A 68 4.18 -6.30 -9.09
C LYS A 68 3.39 -7.18 -10.08
N PRO A 69 3.39 -8.51 -9.89
CA PRO A 69 4.32 -9.28 -9.06
C PRO A 69 5.77 -9.11 -9.54
N LYS A 70 6.76 -9.36 -8.67
CA LYS A 70 8.19 -9.29 -9.03
C LYS A 70 8.53 -10.40 -10.03
N PRO A 71 8.84 -10.10 -11.30
CA PRO A 71 9.19 -11.13 -12.26
C PRO A 71 10.52 -11.80 -11.86
N THR A 72 10.63 -13.12 -12.03
CA THR A 72 11.87 -13.86 -11.70
C THR A 72 13.08 -13.35 -12.49
N GLU A 73 12.85 -12.86 -13.70
CA GLU A 73 13.86 -12.28 -14.59
C GLU A 73 14.36 -10.90 -14.13
N CYS A 74 13.66 -10.26 -13.19
CA CYS A 74 14.04 -8.96 -12.60
C CYS A 74 14.19 -9.06 -11.08
N PRO A 75 15.38 -9.45 -10.59
CA PRO A 75 15.63 -9.65 -9.16
C PRO A 75 15.62 -8.34 -8.36
N VAL A 76 15.77 -7.19 -9.03
CA VAL A 76 15.82 -5.87 -8.39
C VAL A 76 14.41 -5.43 -8.02
N SER A 77 14.20 -5.12 -6.74
CA SER A 77 12.90 -4.66 -6.25
C SER A 77 12.57 -3.24 -6.69
N TRP A 78 13.54 -2.33 -6.73
CA TRP A 78 13.33 -0.93 -7.09
C TRP A 78 14.19 -0.55 -8.29
N ILE A 79 13.55 -0.08 -9.35
CA ILE A 79 14.18 0.29 -10.63
C ILE A 79 14.11 1.80 -10.75
N GLU A 80 15.27 2.45 -10.64
CA GLU A 80 15.42 3.88 -10.92
C GLU A 80 15.39 4.14 -12.41
N VAL A 81 14.50 5.03 -12.87
CA VAL A 81 14.30 5.24 -14.31
C VAL A 81 15.52 5.80 -15.02
N LYS A 82 16.27 6.71 -14.37
CA LYS A 82 17.46 7.36 -14.95
C LYS A 82 18.59 6.36 -15.26
N THR A 83 18.70 5.30 -14.48
CA THR A 83 19.83 4.35 -14.51
C THR A 83 19.39 2.96 -14.96
N MET A 84 18.10 2.76 -15.31
CA MET A 84 17.58 1.45 -15.69
C MET A 84 18.19 0.92 -16.99
N SER A 85 18.50 -0.37 -16.99
CA SER A 85 18.81 -1.14 -18.19
C SER A 85 17.56 -1.43 -19.03
N SER A 86 17.76 -1.83 -20.29
CA SER A 86 16.66 -2.26 -21.17
C SER A 86 15.86 -3.42 -20.58
N THR A 87 16.51 -4.35 -19.89
CA THR A 87 15.84 -5.50 -19.23
C THR A 87 14.94 -5.03 -18.10
N GLN A 88 15.44 -4.16 -17.22
CA GLN A 88 14.65 -3.57 -16.13
C GLN A 88 13.46 -2.76 -16.66
N LYS A 89 13.68 -1.97 -17.72
CA LYS A 89 12.60 -1.27 -18.41
C LYS A 89 11.54 -2.26 -18.90
N GLN A 90 11.93 -3.34 -19.56
CA GLN A 90 10.98 -4.33 -20.07
C GLN A 90 10.19 -5.01 -18.95
N CYS A 91 10.80 -5.26 -17.80
CA CYS A 91 10.11 -5.79 -16.63
C CYS A 91 9.00 -4.85 -16.12
N LEU A 92 9.26 -3.54 -16.08
CA LEU A 92 8.21 -2.58 -15.78
C LEU A 92 7.12 -2.62 -16.86
N LEU A 93 7.49 -2.53 -18.15
CA LEU A 93 6.51 -2.51 -19.24
C LEU A 93 5.60 -3.75 -19.28
N ASN A 94 6.13 -4.92 -18.89
CA ASN A 94 5.40 -6.19 -18.89
C ASN A 94 4.48 -6.40 -17.67
N THR A 95 4.63 -5.63 -16.60
CA THR A 95 3.84 -5.81 -15.37
C THR A 95 2.65 -4.87 -15.31
N ASN A 96 1.54 -5.33 -14.74
CA ASN A 96 0.29 -4.56 -14.67
C ASN A 96 0.16 -3.73 -13.40
N GLU A 97 1.12 -3.83 -12.48
CA GLU A 97 1.12 -3.09 -11.23
C GLU A 97 2.52 -2.62 -10.92
N TRP A 98 2.69 -1.34 -10.58
CA TRP A 98 3.96 -0.78 -10.13
C TRP A 98 3.78 -0.10 -8.77
N ASP A 99 4.61 -0.46 -7.78
CA ASP A 99 4.76 0.41 -6.62
C ASP A 99 5.65 1.61 -6.97
N VAL A 100 5.38 2.73 -6.32
CA VAL A 100 6.02 4.01 -6.58
C VAL A 100 6.83 4.45 -5.36
N GLY A 101 8.08 4.84 -5.58
CA GLY A 101 8.99 5.27 -4.52
C GLY A 101 8.83 6.74 -4.09
N GLY A 102 8.13 7.58 -4.87
CA GLY A 102 8.02 9.02 -4.62
C GLY A 102 6.82 9.71 -5.30
N GLY A 103 6.83 11.05 -5.30
CA GLY A 103 5.95 11.90 -6.10
C GLY A 103 4.49 12.08 -5.65
N ILE A 104 4.06 11.50 -4.52
CA ILE A 104 2.65 11.56 -4.05
C ILE A 104 2.51 11.79 -2.52
N GLN A 105 3.61 12.15 -1.83
CA GLN A 105 3.64 12.27 -0.37
C GLN A 105 2.63 13.29 0.19
N GLU A 106 2.26 14.31 -0.60
CA GLU A 106 1.31 15.36 -0.24
C GLU A 106 -0.13 14.87 -0.01
N LEU A 107 -0.48 13.66 -0.46
CA LEU A 107 -1.85 13.13 -0.32
C LEU A 107 -2.11 12.40 1.01
N CYS A 108 -1.05 12.16 1.80
CA CYS A 108 -1.17 11.55 3.13
C CYS A 108 -1.07 12.61 4.25
N PRO A 109 -1.76 12.41 5.39
CA PRO A 109 -1.61 13.30 6.55
C PRO A 109 -0.16 13.39 7.03
N GLU A 110 0.19 14.50 7.69
CA GLU A 110 1.52 14.65 8.30
C GLU A 110 1.84 13.48 9.25
N LYS A 111 3.11 13.04 9.26
CA LYS A 111 3.61 11.93 10.09
C LYS A 111 2.90 10.60 9.79
N THR A 112 2.73 10.27 8.51
CA THR A 112 2.29 8.95 8.06
C THR A 112 3.25 8.42 7.01
N ASP A 113 3.45 7.10 7.00
CA ASP A 113 4.15 6.44 5.91
C ASP A 113 3.21 6.32 4.72
N PHE A 114 3.77 6.43 3.51
CA PHE A 114 3.03 6.50 2.27
C PHE A 114 3.46 5.36 1.34
N PHE A 115 2.48 4.70 0.74
CA PHE A 115 2.68 3.70 -0.29
C PHE A 115 1.70 3.97 -1.44
N ALA A 116 2.21 4.10 -2.66
CA ALA A 116 1.35 4.10 -3.85
C ALA A 116 1.65 2.94 -4.79
N THR A 117 0.58 2.47 -5.41
CA THR A 117 0.61 1.46 -6.46
C THR A 117 -0.20 1.96 -7.66
N ILE A 118 0.41 1.94 -8.84
CA ILE A 118 -0.25 2.24 -10.12
C ILE A 118 -0.68 0.92 -10.74
N PHE A 119 -1.94 0.84 -11.15
CA PHE A 119 -2.53 -0.31 -11.84
C PHE A 119 -2.74 0.03 -13.31
N PHE A 120 -2.35 -0.89 -14.18
CA PHE A 120 -2.43 -0.74 -15.62
C PHE A 120 -3.46 -1.70 -16.21
N THR A 121 -4.25 -1.18 -17.16
CA THR A 121 -5.06 -2.01 -18.06
C THR A 121 -4.41 -1.95 -19.43
N GLY A 122 -3.76 -3.05 -19.84
CA GLY A 122 -2.86 -3.04 -20.99
C GLY A 122 -1.64 -2.17 -20.72
N ASN A 123 -1.44 -1.13 -21.53
CA ASN A 123 -0.32 -0.19 -21.39
C ASN A 123 -0.68 1.13 -20.71
N LYS A 124 -1.95 1.34 -20.30
CA LYS A 124 -2.42 2.61 -19.71
C LYS A 124 -2.71 2.51 -18.23
N ALA A 125 -2.34 3.55 -17.48
CA ALA A 125 -2.70 3.70 -16.08
C ALA A 125 -4.23 3.77 -15.95
N SER A 126 -4.80 2.89 -15.14
CA SER A 126 -6.25 2.74 -14.96
C SER A 126 -6.70 3.12 -13.55
N LYS A 127 -5.80 2.93 -12.58
CA LYS A 127 -6.07 3.25 -11.18
C LYS A 127 -4.77 3.53 -10.46
N ILE A 128 -4.80 4.44 -9.49
CA ILE A 128 -3.71 4.67 -8.55
C ILE A 128 -4.28 4.45 -7.16
N ARG A 129 -3.70 3.52 -6.42
CA ARG A 129 -4.04 3.29 -5.02
C ARG A 129 -2.98 3.93 -4.15
N ILE A 130 -3.42 4.67 -3.14
CA ILE A 130 -2.56 5.26 -2.12
C ILE A 130 -2.97 4.67 -0.78
N ARG A 131 -2.00 4.21 0.00
CA ARG A 131 -2.17 3.75 1.37
C ARG A 131 -1.29 4.62 2.27
N CYS A 132 -1.93 5.26 3.23
CA CYS A 132 -1.24 5.96 4.31
C CYS A 132 -1.29 5.08 5.56
N THR A 133 -0.16 4.77 6.15
CA THR A 133 -0.05 3.97 7.38
C THR A 133 0.55 4.81 8.50
N ARG A 134 0.41 4.35 9.74
CA ARG A 134 1.17 4.96 10.84
C ARG A 134 2.67 4.77 10.56
N PRO A 135 3.53 5.69 11.02
CA PRO A 135 4.98 5.51 10.95
C PRO A 135 5.36 4.22 11.67
N GLU A 136 6.19 3.39 11.05
CA GLU A 136 6.83 2.23 11.70
C GLU A 136 7.92 2.63 12.71
#